data_AF-A0A838J6N1-F1
#
_entry.id   AF-A0A838J6N1-F1
#
_cell.length_a   1.000
_cell.length_b   1.000
_cell.length_c   1.000
_cell.angle_alpha   90.00
_cell.angle_beta   90.00
_cell.angle_gamma   90.00
#
_symmetry.space_group_name_H-M   'P 1'
#
loop_
_entity.id
_entity.type
_entity.pdbx_description
1 polymer ?
#
loop_
_entity_poly.entity_id
_entity_poly.type
_entity_poly.pdbx_seq_one_letter_code
_entity_poly.pdbx_strand_id
1 'polypeptide(L)'
;MSTIVTPPSEVSRSEAALRRRRRGLGRKLGPYLFLLPATLFLAIFLLYPLFTMLLFSFQQVNVGGLLTGNTPFVGLDNYRTVLSDATFRSSLGVSLLFT
;
A
#
# COMPACT_ATOMS: atom_id res chain seq x y z
N MET A 1 -41.30 35.86 22.22
CA MET A 1 -41.04 35.10 20.99
C MET A 1 -40.24 36.00 20.05
N SER A 2 -38.91 36.07 20.22
CA SER A 2 -38.04 36.97 19.44
C SER A 2 -37.52 36.18 18.24
N THR A 3 -38.05 36.50 17.05
CA THR A 3 -37.61 35.87 15.81
C THR A 3 -36.38 36.63 15.32
N ILE A 4 -35.21 36.01 15.40
CA ILE A 4 -33.97 36.55 14.84
C ILE A 4 -34.15 36.57 13.32
N VAL A 5 -34.47 37.74 12.76
CA VAL A 5 -34.43 37.96 11.32
C VAL A 5 -32.97 38.19 10.96
N THR A 6 -32.29 37.14 10.52
CA THR A 6 -30.92 37.25 10.00
C THR A 6 -30.94 38.15 8.77
N PRO A 7 -30.14 39.22 8.71
CA PRO A 7 -30.13 40.14 7.57
C PRO A 7 -29.68 39.40 6.29
N PRO A 8 -30.30 39.69 5.12
CA PRO A 8 -30.02 39.00 3.85
C PRO A 8 -28.54 39.03 3.42
N SER A 9 -27.77 40.00 3.94
CA SER A 9 -26.36 40.20 3.63
C SER A 9 -25.42 39.18 4.28
N GLU A 10 -25.80 38.57 5.40
CA GLU A 10 -24.99 37.54 6.08
C GLU A 10 -25.04 36.20 5.34
N VAL A 11 -26.22 35.83 4.81
CA VAL A 11 -26.41 34.61 4.02
C VAL A 11 -25.57 34.67 2.74
N SER A 12 -25.59 35.80 2.03
CA SER A 12 -24.81 35.99 0.80
C SER A 12 -23.28 35.99 1.03
N ARG A 13 -22.80 36.60 2.12
CA ARG A 13 -21.37 36.59 2.49
C ARG A 13 -20.88 35.20 2.90
N SER A 14 -21.71 34.47 3.66
CA SER A 14 -21.47 33.07 4.06
C SER A 14 -21.30 32.15 2.83
N GLU A 15 -22.25 32.23 1.89
CA GLU A 15 -22.21 31.42 0.67
C GLU A 15 -21.00 31.75 -0.22
N ALA A 16 -20.64 33.03 -0.34
CA ALA A 16 -19.47 33.46 -1.10
C ALA A 16 -18.14 32.95 -0.47
N ALA A 17 -18.04 32.95 0.86
CA ALA A 17 -16.89 32.43 1.59
C ALA A 17 -16.75 30.90 1.42
N LEU A 18 -17.86 30.17 1.53
CA LEU A 18 -17.90 28.72 1.29
C LEU A 18 -17.48 28.37 -0.15
N ARG A 19 -17.97 29.10 -1.15
CA ARG A 19 -17.59 28.92 -2.56
C ARG A 19 -16.11 29.18 -2.82
N ARG A 20 -15.51 30.22 -2.20
CA ARG A 20 -14.07 30.47 -2.29
C ARG A 20 -13.24 29.34 -1.68
N ARG A 21 -13.65 28.84 -0.50
CA ARG A 21 -12.95 27.74 0.19
C ARG A 21 -13.00 26.45 -0.64
N ARG A 22 -14.15 26.12 -1.23
CA ARG A 22 -14.33 24.97 -2.13
C ARG A 22 -13.48 25.07 -3.40
N ARG A 23 -13.40 26.27 -4.01
CA ARG A 23 -12.54 26.54 -5.18
C ARG A 23 -11.04 26.45 -4.86
N GLY A 24 -10.62 26.88 -3.67
CA GLY A 24 -9.24 26.76 -3.21
C GLY A 24 -8.81 25.32 -2.94
N LEU A 25 -9.71 24.51 -2.36
CA LEU A 25 -9.48 23.08 -2.11
C LEU A 25 -9.43 22.28 -3.43
N GLY A 26 -10.35 22.56 -4.37
CA GLY A 26 -10.38 21.92 -5.68
C GLY A 26 -9.14 22.21 -6.54
N ARG A 27 -8.56 23.42 -6.45
CA ARG A 27 -7.28 23.74 -7.12
C ARG A 27 -6.09 22.99 -6.53
N LYS A 28 -6.09 22.70 -5.23
CA LYS A 28 -4.98 21.97 -4.56
C LYS A 28 -5.10 20.46 -4.70
N LEU A 29 -6.31 19.89 -4.60
CA LEU A 29 -6.55 18.44 -4.67
C LEU A 29 -6.86 17.92 -6.08
N GLY A 30 -7.28 18.80 -7.00
CA GLY A 30 -7.63 18.44 -8.37
C GLY A 30 -6.56 17.61 -9.09
N PRO A 31 -5.26 18.02 -9.06
CA PRO A 31 -4.19 17.23 -9.65
C PRO A 31 -4.03 15.84 -9.01
N TYR A 32 -4.06 15.74 -7.69
CA TYR A 32 -3.89 14.45 -6.98
C TYR A 32 -5.03 13.46 -7.25
N LEU A 33 -6.27 13.94 -7.39
CA LEU A 33 -7.39 13.09 -7.78
C LEU A 33 -7.20 12.45 -9.16
N PHE A 34 -6.51 13.14 -10.08
CA PHE A 34 -6.21 12.62 -11.41
C PHE A 34 -5.11 11.54 -11.37
N LEU A 35 -4.14 11.66 -10.46
CA LEU A 35 -3.11 10.63 -10.24
C LEU A 35 -3.63 9.43 -9.42
N LEU A 36 -4.68 9.61 -8.62
CA LEU A 36 -5.21 8.61 -7.72
C LEU A 36 -5.47 7.24 -8.39
N PRO A 37 -6.19 7.12 -9.53
CA PRO A 37 -6.47 5.82 -10.14
C PRO A 37 -5.19 5.10 -10.60
N ALA A 38 -4.24 5.82 -11.20
CA ALA A 38 -2.96 5.24 -11.63
C ALA A 38 -2.11 4.79 -10.43
N THR A 39 -2.07 5.62 -9.38
CA THR A 39 -1.31 5.32 -8.15
C THR A 39 -1.91 4.13 -7.43
N LEU A 40 -3.24 4.06 -7.32
CA LEU A 40 -3.94 2.95 -6.68
C LEU A 40 -3.74 1.65 -7.46
N PHE A 41 -3.85 1.71 -8.79
CA PHE A 41 -3.58 0.56 -9.65
C PHE A 41 -2.16 0.03 -9.44
N LEU A 42 -1.16 0.92 -9.50
CA LEU A 42 0.24 0.56 -9.29
C LEU A 42 0.47 0.02 -7.87
N ALA A 43 -0.09 0.66 -6.85
CA ALA A 43 0.02 0.23 -5.47
C ALA A 43 -0.57 -1.16 -5.26
N ILE A 44 -1.74 -1.46 -5.83
CA ILE A 44 -2.34 -2.80 -5.76
C ILE A 44 -1.44 -3.81 -6.45
N PHE A 45 -1.00 -3.51 -7.69
CA PHE A 45 -0.15 -4.42 -8.45
C PHE A 45 1.23 -4.66 -7.84
N LEU A 46 1.79 -3.70 -7.11
CA LEU A 46 3.06 -3.88 -6.40
C LEU A 46 2.86 -4.56 -5.04
N LEU A 47 1.97 -4.01 -4.22
CA LEU A 47 1.83 -4.39 -2.82
C LEU A 47 1.18 -5.75 -2.69
N TYR A 48 0.17 -6.07 -3.50
CA TYR A 48 -0.50 -7.37 -3.43
C TYR A 48 0.48 -8.53 -3.57
N PRO A 49 1.24 -8.68 -4.69
CA PRO A 49 2.18 -9.79 -4.82
C PRO A 49 3.35 -9.69 -3.83
N LEU A 50 3.78 -8.49 -3.44
CA LEU A 50 4.82 -8.30 -2.43
C LEU A 50 4.39 -8.89 -1.09
N PHE A 51 3.20 -8.56 -0.62
CA PHE A 51 2.66 -9.12 0.61
C PHE A 51 2.44 -10.63 0.49
N THR A 52 1.92 -11.12 -0.63
CA THR A 52 1.78 -12.56 -0.86
C THR A 52 3.13 -13.28 -0.80
N MET A 53 4.16 -12.75 -1.45
CA MET A 53 5.52 -13.33 -1.39
C MET A 53 6.09 -13.29 0.02
N LEU A 54 5.86 -12.20 0.75
CA LEU A 54 6.31 -12.09 2.13
C LEU A 54 5.64 -13.16 3.00
N LEU A 55 4.32 -13.34 2.91
CA LEU A 55 3.59 -14.39 3.62
C LEU A 55 4.09 -15.78 3.24
N PHE A 56 4.29 -16.04 1.95
CA PHE A 56 4.80 -17.31 1.45
C PHE A 56 6.22 -17.61 1.92
N SER A 57 7.05 -16.59 2.14
CA SER A 57 8.40 -16.78 2.68
C SER A 57 8.42 -17.41 4.08
N PHE A 58 7.35 -17.21 4.87
CA PHE A 58 7.18 -17.81 6.19
C PHE A 58 6.39 -19.13 6.16
N GLN A 59 5.94 -19.57 4.98
CA GLN A 59 5.20 -20.81 4.79
C GLN A 59 6.06 -21.84 4.04
N GLN A 60 5.80 -23.12 4.25
CA GLN A 60 6.42 -24.16 3.47
C GLN A 60 5.65 -24.33 2.15
N VAL A 61 5.93 -23.47 1.18
CA VAL A 61 5.31 -23.51 -0.14
C VAL A 61 6.14 -24.41 -1.05
N ASN A 62 5.65 -25.62 -1.31
CA ASN A 62 6.22 -26.54 -2.30
C ASN A 62 5.15 -26.95 -3.31
N VAL A 63 5.57 -27.50 -4.46
CA VAL A 63 4.65 -27.86 -5.55
C VAL A 63 3.54 -28.82 -5.06
N GLY A 64 3.88 -29.78 -4.20
CA GLY A 64 2.90 -30.70 -3.60
C GLY A 64 1.90 -30.01 -2.66
N GLY A 65 2.36 -29.07 -1.84
CA GLY A 65 1.56 -28.28 -0.91
C GLY A 65 0.63 -27.29 -1.60
N LEU A 66 1.04 -26.75 -2.76
CA LEU A 66 0.17 -25.94 -3.61
C LEU A 66 -0.97 -26.77 -4.23
N LEU A 67 -0.70 -28.03 -4.59
CA LEU A 67 -1.71 -28.94 -5.15
C LEU A 67 -2.69 -29.47 -4.09
N THR A 68 -2.20 -29.70 -2.87
CA THR A 68 -3.02 -30.21 -1.75
C THR A 68 -3.64 -29.10 -0.90
N GLY A 69 -3.25 -27.84 -1.11
CA GLY A 69 -3.66 -26.70 -0.28
C GLY A 69 -3.00 -26.67 1.10
N ASN A 70 -2.08 -27.59 1.39
CA ASN A 70 -1.41 -27.69 2.68
C ASN A 70 -0.05 -26.96 2.64
N THR A 71 -0.06 -25.68 3.01
CA THR A 71 1.13 -24.82 3.10
C THR A 71 1.32 -24.33 4.54
N PRO A 72 1.90 -25.17 5.42
CA PRO A 72 1.99 -24.84 6.84
C PRO A 72 2.85 -23.60 7.07
N PHE A 73 2.45 -22.79 8.05
CA PHE A 73 3.26 -21.66 8.51
C PHE A 73 4.43 -22.18 9.36
N VAL A 74 5.65 -21.97 8.87
CA VAL A 74 6.91 -22.46 9.47
C VAL A 74 7.79 -21.31 10.01
N GLY A 75 7.29 -20.07 9.95
CA GLY A 75 8.02 -18.91 10.44
C GLY A 75 9.39 -18.76 9.76
N LEU A 76 10.46 -18.76 10.56
CA LEU A 76 11.83 -18.51 10.06
C LEU A 76 12.60 -19.76 9.64
N ASP A 77 11.99 -20.95 9.67
CA ASP A 77 12.72 -22.20 9.42
C ASP A 77 13.23 -22.33 7.98
N ASN A 78 12.49 -21.76 7.01
CA ASN A 78 12.96 -21.65 5.63
C ASN A 78 14.29 -20.89 5.54
N TYR A 79 14.40 -19.77 6.26
CA TYR A 79 15.61 -18.94 6.26
C TYR A 79 16.77 -19.66 6.94
N ARG A 80 16.54 -20.32 8.08
CA ARG A 80 17.57 -21.13 8.75
C ARG A 80 18.12 -22.22 7.84
N THR A 81 17.23 -22.91 7.14
CA THR A 81 17.59 -23.99 6.20
C THR A 81 18.54 -23.47 5.12
N VAL A 82 18.15 -22.39 4.41
CA VAL A 82 18.96 -21.82 3.33
C VAL A 82 20.29 -21.25 3.84
N LEU A 83 20.29 -20.54 4.97
CA LEU A 83 21.51 -19.94 5.52
C LEU A 83 22.49 -20.98 6.07
N SER A 84 22.00 -22.15 6.51
CA SER A 84 22.84 -23.26 6.96
C SER A 84 23.50 -24.04 5.82
N ASP A 85 22.94 -23.95 4.62
CA ASP A 85 23.44 -24.66 3.43
C ASP A 85 24.86 -24.16 3.05
N ALA A 86 25.81 -25.10 2.98
CA ALA A 86 27.19 -24.81 2.63
C ALA A 86 27.32 -24.31 1.18
N THR A 87 26.51 -24.84 0.27
CA THR A 87 26.47 -24.44 -1.14
C THR A 87 25.97 -23.01 -1.26
N PHE A 88 24.90 -22.67 -0.55
CA PHE A 88 24.37 -21.31 -0.54
C PHE A 88 25.41 -20.31 -0.01
N ARG A 89 26.06 -20.60 1.11
CA ARG A 89 27.11 -19.73 1.68
C ARG A 89 28.31 -19.56 0.74
N SER A 90 28.73 -20.64 0.06
CA SER A 90 29.80 -20.58 -0.92
C SER A 90 29.43 -19.66 -2.09
N SER A 91 28.24 -19.86 -2.67
CA SER A 91 27.75 -19.04 -3.78
C SER A 91 27.57 -17.57 -3.38
N LEU A 92 27.04 -17.31 -2.18
CA LEU A 92 26.87 -15.95 -1.65
C LEU A 92 28.23 -15.25 -1.51
N GLY A 93 29.25 -15.95 -1.02
CA GLY A 93 30.61 -15.42 -0.93
C GLY A 93 31.20 -15.05 -2.29
N VAL A 94 30.98 -15.90 -3.30
CA VAL A 94 31.39 -15.59 -4.68
C VAL A 94 30.63 -14.38 -5.21
N SER A 95 29.31 -14.32 -5.08
CA SER A 95 28.50 -13.17 -5.55
C SER A 95 28.94 -11.84 -4.93
N LEU A 96 29.21 -11.82 -3.62
CA LEU A 96 29.71 -10.65 -2.91
C LEU A 96 31.13 -10.25 -3.33
N LEU A 97 31.96 -11.21 -3.75
CA LEU A 97 33.30 -10.90 -4.23
C LEU A 97 33.28 -10.19 -5.60
N PHE A 98 32.28 -10.50 -6.44
CA PHE A 98 32.16 -9.98 -7.80
C PHE A 98 31.27 -8.74 -7.95
N THR A 99 30.55 -8.31 -6.90
CA THR A 99 29.70 -7.11 -6.90
C THR A 99 30.41 -5.95 -6.23
#